data_AF-A0A3B3BBG0-F1
#
_entry.id   AF-A0A3B3BBG0-F1
#
_cell.length_a   1.000
_cell.length_b   1.000
_cell.length_c   1.000
_cell.angle_alpha   90.00
_cell.angle_beta   90.00
_cell.angle_gamma   90.00
#
_symmetry.space_group_name_H-M   'P 1'
#
loop_
_entity.id
_entity.type
_entity.pdbx_description
1 polymer ?
#
loop_
_entity_poly.entity_id
_entity_poly.type
_entity_poly.pdbx_seq_one_letter_code
_entity_poly.pdbx_strand_id
1 'polypeptide(L)'
;MSCGVLDEEEFSRCCQLLLHHSDSVGDGWSWEAVQSSDEGYLKKTVLRSVPADQSITQKHKESGSDSEQFDYCRFKTEEQGVNGSADSLRPDVEDEDDCVCRAPGGSSCSSVLQFEYHVLYSCSYRTPVLYFRASTLEGRSLTLEDVWNSVHPNYRLGLQSRPLDAITQQEHPFLGQAFFFLHPCRTEEFMKPLLQMTWDQNRPVNYVLSWLSVVGPMVGLDVSLDYVTLQQPTV
;
A
#
# COMPACT_ATOMS: atom_id res chain seq x y z
N MET A 1 29.49 -2.04 16.85
CA MET A 1 28.28 -2.75 16.39
C MET A 1 28.55 -3.22 14.97
N SER A 2 28.30 -4.48 14.63
CA SER A 2 28.52 -4.94 13.24
C SER A 2 27.53 -4.20 12.33
N CYS A 3 28.06 -3.61 11.26
CA CYS A 3 27.28 -2.85 10.29
C CYS A 3 26.26 -3.78 9.61
N GLY A 4 24.97 -3.66 9.96
CA GLY A 4 23.86 -4.25 9.22
C GLY A 4 22.82 -5.04 10.02
N VAL A 5 23.07 -5.36 11.29
CA VAL A 5 22.21 -6.26 12.07
C VAL A 5 21.46 -5.50 13.16
N LEU A 6 20.13 -5.69 13.26
CA LEU A 6 19.28 -5.08 14.28
C LEU A 6 18.98 -6.14 15.35
N ASP A 7 19.28 -5.89 16.62
CA ASP A 7 18.76 -6.74 17.71
C ASP A 7 17.36 -6.30 18.15
N GLU A 8 16.71 -7.13 18.97
CA GLU A 8 15.33 -6.94 19.41
C GLU A 8 15.17 -5.73 20.33
N GLU A 9 16.16 -5.46 21.18
CA GLU A 9 16.17 -4.31 22.08
C GLU A 9 16.28 -3.01 21.28
N GLU A 10 17.17 -2.97 20.30
CA GLU A 10 17.35 -1.84 19.39
C GLU A 10 16.15 -1.64 18.46
N PHE A 11 15.53 -2.73 18.00
CA PHE A 11 14.24 -2.66 17.30
C PHE A 11 13.18 -1.99 18.16
N SER A 12 13.02 -2.46 19.41
CA SER A 12 12.04 -1.92 20.35
C SER A 12 12.30 -0.44 20.64
N ARG A 13 13.55 -0.06 20.85
CA ARG A 13 13.98 1.34 21.02
C ARG A 13 13.64 2.19 19.79
N CYS A 14 13.90 1.69 18.58
CA CYS A 14 13.54 2.37 17.34
C CYS A 14 12.02 2.56 17.21
N CYS A 15 11.22 1.55 17.57
CA CYS A 15 9.76 1.62 17.55
C CYS A 15 9.25 2.67 18.54
N GLN A 16 9.76 2.71 19.77
CA GLN A 16 9.37 3.72 20.76
C GLN A 16 9.69 5.15 20.30
N LEU A 17 10.88 5.37 19.72
CA LEU A 17 11.24 6.67 19.16
C LEU A 17 10.35 7.08 17.99
N LEU A 18 9.97 6.12 17.14
CA LEU A 18 9.04 6.36 16.04
C LEU A 18 7.67 6.79 16.56
N LEU A 19 7.15 6.12 17.59
CA LEU A 19 5.86 6.44 18.20
C LEU A 19 5.85 7.82 18.84
N HIS A 20 6.90 8.18 19.60
CA HIS A 20 7.03 9.52 20.17
C HIS A 20 6.94 10.63 19.10
N HIS A 21 7.55 10.40 17.94
CA HIS A 21 7.44 11.34 16.81
C HIS A 21 6.08 11.23 16.11
N SER A 22 5.50 10.04 16.00
CA SER A 22 4.17 9.83 15.43
C SER A 22 3.11 10.63 16.19
N ASP A 23 3.17 10.67 17.52
CA ASP A 23 2.27 11.47 18.35
C ASP A 23 2.35 12.98 18.04
N SER A 24 3.55 13.46 17.69
CA SER A 24 3.78 14.86 17.32
C SER A 24 3.27 15.18 15.91
N VAL A 25 3.41 14.23 14.98
CA VAL A 25 2.98 14.39 13.57
C VAL A 25 1.49 14.06 13.40
N GLY A 26 0.91 13.25 14.28
CA GLY A 26 -0.47 12.79 14.20
C GLY A 26 -0.72 11.80 13.05
N ASP A 27 0.28 11.03 12.63
CA ASP A 27 0.18 10.13 11.46
C ASP A 27 -0.31 8.71 11.80
N GLY A 28 -0.66 8.46 13.07
CA GLY A 28 -1.47 7.31 13.47
C GLY A 28 -0.73 5.99 13.63
N TRP A 29 0.57 5.99 13.92
CA TRP A 29 1.24 4.78 14.38
C TRP A 29 0.88 4.48 15.83
N SER A 30 0.71 3.19 16.15
CA SER A 30 0.51 2.71 17.52
C SER A 30 1.33 1.44 17.78
N TRP A 31 1.58 1.13 19.05
CA TRP A 31 2.10 -0.17 19.46
C TRP A 31 0.95 -1.08 19.89
N GLU A 32 0.91 -2.28 19.34
CA GLU A 32 -0.02 -3.34 19.75
C GLU A 32 0.75 -4.38 20.54
N ALA A 33 0.49 -4.46 21.85
CA ALA A 33 1.09 -5.45 22.73
C ALA A 33 0.37 -6.80 22.60
N VAL A 34 1.13 -7.89 22.59
CA VAL A 34 0.58 -9.25 22.62
C VAL A 34 0.30 -9.62 24.07
N GLN A 35 -0.86 -10.24 24.34
CA GLN A 35 -1.32 -10.48 25.70
C GLN A 35 -0.26 -11.24 26.52
N SER A 36 0.14 -10.65 27.65
CA SER A 36 1.05 -11.20 28.67
C SER A 36 2.54 -11.35 28.29
N SER A 37 3.00 -10.77 27.18
CA SER A 37 4.43 -10.67 26.86
C SER A 37 4.88 -9.22 26.65
N ASP A 38 6.20 -8.99 26.68
CA ASP A 38 6.82 -7.74 26.24
C ASP A 38 6.90 -7.64 24.70
N GLU A 39 6.31 -8.61 23.99
CA GLU A 39 6.29 -8.66 22.53
C GLU A 39 5.13 -7.83 21.98
N GLY A 40 5.32 -7.34 20.75
CA GLY A 40 4.31 -6.54 20.08
C GLY A 40 4.75 -6.16 18.68
N TYR A 41 3.97 -5.27 18.07
CA TYR A 41 4.24 -4.78 16.74
C TYR A 41 3.77 -3.34 16.60
N LEU A 42 4.42 -2.59 15.70
CA LEU A 42 3.90 -1.30 15.26
C LEU A 42 2.72 -1.56 14.33
N LYS A 43 1.67 -0.77 14.46
CA LYS A 43 0.50 -0.80 13.60
C LYS A 43 0.18 0.58 13.05
N LYS A 44 -0.27 0.62 11.80
CA LYS A 44 -0.83 1.81 11.17
C LYS A 44 -1.98 1.44 10.25
N THR A 45 -3.06 2.21 10.33
CA THR A 45 -4.23 2.07 9.45
C THR A 45 -4.41 3.34 8.64
N VAL A 46 -4.58 3.20 7.32
CA VAL A 46 -4.67 4.33 6.38
C VAL A 46 -5.87 4.16 5.48
N LEU A 47 -6.65 5.23 5.30
CA LEU A 47 -7.69 5.30 4.28
C LEU A 47 -7.15 6.03 3.04
N ARG A 48 -7.31 5.43 1.86
CA ARG A 48 -6.89 6.01 0.57
C ARG A 48 -8.07 6.10 -0.38
N SER A 49 -8.28 7.28 -0.95
CA SER A 49 -9.19 7.45 -2.09
C SER A 49 -8.50 7.04 -3.39
N VAL A 50 -9.16 6.20 -4.19
CA VAL A 50 -8.67 5.71 -5.48
C VAL A 50 -9.69 6.08 -6.57
N PRO A 51 -9.25 6.55 -7.75
CA PRO A 51 -10.17 6.87 -8.85
C PRO A 51 -11.02 5.68 -9.27
N ALA A 52 -12.27 5.93 -9.67
CA ALA A 52 -13.23 4.91 -10.12
C ALA A 52 -12.70 4.03 -11.26
N ASP A 53 -11.80 4.56 -12.10
CA ASP A 53 -11.26 3.85 -13.27
C ASP A 53 -10.20 2.80 -12.90
N GLN A 54 -9.72 2.82 -11.65
CA GLN A 54 -8.93 1.75 -11.03
C GLN A 54 -9.81 0.86 -10.14
N SER A 55 -11.14 1.01 -10.21
CA SER A 55 -12.06 0.19 -9.43
C SER A 55 -11.83 -1.26 -9.77
N ILE A 56 -11.52 -1.99 -8.72
CA ILE A 56 -11.20 -3.40 -8.74
C ILE A 56 -12.42 -4.15 -9.29
N THR A 57 -12.32 -4.60 -10.52
CA THR A 57 -13.39 -5.33 -11.19
C THR A 57 -13.60 -6.66 -10.49
N GLN A 58 -14.84 -6.94 -10.07
CA GLN A 58 -15.24 -8.26 -9.61
C GLN A 58 -15.12 -9.25 -10.79
N LYS A 59 -13.98 -9.92 -10.93
CA LYS A 59 -13.92 -11.14 -11.73
C LYS A 59 -14.61 -12.25 -10.94
N HIS A 60 -15.92 -12.36 -11.09
CA HIS A 60 -16.64 -13.60 -10.82
C HIS A 60 -16.02 -14.68 -11.70
N LYS A 61 -15.23 -15.57 -11.10
CA LYS A 61 -14.61 -16.69 -11.80
C LYS A 61 -15.64 -17.81 -11.90
N GLU A 62 -16.53 -17.73 -12.88
CA GLU A 62 -17.23 -18.91 -13.35
C GLU A 62 -16.27 -19.77 -14.17
N SER A 63 -16.29 -21.06 -13.88
CA SER A 63 -15.41 -22.08 -14.45
C SER A 63 -15.73 -22.32 -15.92
N GLY A 64 -14.74 -22.21 -16.82
CA GLY A 64 -14.91 -22.63 -18.20
C GLY A 64 -13.78 -22.24 -19.16
N SER A 65 -12.90 -23.21 -19.43
CA SER A 65 -12.22 -23.51 -20.71
C SER A 65 -11.32 -22.47 -21.41
N ASP A 66 -10.11 -22.94 -21.73
CA ASP A 66 -9.05 -22.40 -22.59
C ASP A 66 -9.44 -21.44 -23.72
N SER A 67 -8.70 -20.32 -23.82
CA SER A 67 -7.81 -20.02 -24.96
C SER A 67 -7.16 -18.64 -24.78
N GLU A 68 -5.83 -18.61 -24.88
CA GLU A 68 -5.03 -17.39 -24.88
C GLU A 68 -5.12 -16.69 -26.24
N GLN A 69 -5.50 -15.40 -26.25
CA GLN A 69 -5.18 -14.51 -27.35
C GLN A 69 -5.07 -13.05 -26.84
N PHE A 70 -3.84 -12.59 -26.63
CA PHE A 70 -3.53 -11.18 -26.37
C PHE A 70 -3.43 -10.44 -27.71
N ASP A 71 -4.42 -9.61 -28.02
CA ASP A 71 -4.43 -8.74 -29.20
C ASP A 71 -4.18 -7.29 -28.76
N TYR A 72 -3.06 -6.70 -29.19
CA TYR A 72 -2.66 -5.33 -28.86
C TYR A 72 -3.19 -4.38 -29.94
N CYS A 73 -4.33 -3.73 -29.71
CA CYS A 73 -4.87 -2.72 -30.62
C CYS A 73 -4.50 -1.29 -30.20
N ARG A 74 -3.37 -0.88 -30.75
CA ARG A 74 -2.98 0.44 -31.30
C ARG A 74 -4.09 1.52 -31.34
N PHE A 75 -3.89 2.60 -30.58
CA PHE A 75 -4.60 3.88 -30.73
C PHE A 75 -4.48 4.42 -32.16
N LYS A 76 -5.60 4.75 -32.80
CA LYS A 76 -5.68 5.78 -33.84
C LYS A 76 -6.85 6.71 -33.59
N THR A 77 -6.50 7.99 -33.63
CA THR A 77 -7.32 9.19 -33.56
C THR A 77 -8.39 9.24 -34.64
N GLU A 78 -9.55 9.79 -34.25
CA GLU A 78 -10.71 10.15 -35.05
C GLU A 78 -10.37 11.13 -36.18
N GLU A 79 -11.06 11.01 -37.33
CA GLU A 79 -11.59 12.17 -38.06
C GLU A 79 -12.93 11.82 -38.75
N GLN A 80 -13.74 12.87 -38.88
CA GLN A 80 -15.17 12.99 -39.17
C GLN A 80 -15.63 12.57 -40.58
N GLY A 81 -16.92 12.24 -40.70
CA GLY A 81 -17.67 12.23 -41.97
C GLY A 81 -19.18 12.17 -41.74
N VAL A 82 -19.91 13.20 -42.21
CA VAL A 82 -21.33 13.52 -41.95
C VAL A 82 -22.26 13.01 -43.07
N ASN A 83 -23.57 12.89 -42.76
CA ASN A 83 -24.80 12.73 -43.60
C ASN A 83 -25.37 11.30 -43.61
N GLY A 84 -26.67 11.00 -43.48
CA GLY A 84 -27.96 11.70 -43.33
C GLY A 84 -29.04 10.59 -43.41
N SER A 85 -30.16 10.58 -42.66
CA SER A 85 -31.48 11.10 -43.10
C SER A 85 -32.60 10.34 -42.35
N ALA A 86 -33.66 11.08 -41.96
CA ALA A 86 -35.10 10.73 -41.85
C ALA A 86 -35.50 9.52 -40.95
N ASP A 87 -36.66 9.43 -40.30
CA ASP A 87 -37.87 10.24 -40.05
C ASP A 87 -38.79 9.26 -39.27
N SER A 88 -39.35 9.63 -38.12
CA SER A 88 -40.67 9.17 -37.65
C SER A 88 -40.96 9.57 -36.20
N LEU A 89 -42.21 9.97 -35.98
CA LEU A 89 -42.79 10.65 -34.82
C LEU A 89 -43.59 9.70 -33.89
N ARG A 90 -43.61 10.07 -32.58
CA ARG A 90 -44.73 10.02 -31.58
C ARG A 90 -45.05 8.72 -30.78
N PRO A 91 -45.81 8.79 -29.64
CA PRO A 91 -45.50 9.48 -28.37
C PRO A 91 -45.93 8.67 -27.09
N ASP A 92 -45.70 9.27 -25.91
CA ASP A 92 -46.41 9.11 -24.61
C ASP A 92 -46.59 7.73 -23.92
N VAL A 93 -45.92 7.55 -22.77
CA VAL A 93 -46.51 6.96 -21.56
C VAL A 93 -45.82 7.54 -20.32
N GLU A 94 -46.64 8.14 -19.45
CA GLU A 94 -46.30 8.61 -18.11
C GLU A 94 -46.17 7.39 -17.18
N ASP A 95 -45.14 7.39 -16.32
CA ASP A 95 -45.20 6.68 -15.04
C ASP A 95 -44.32 7.44 -14.03
N GLU A 96 -44.98 7.94 -12.99
CA GLU A 96 -44.38 8.50 -11.78
C GLU A 96 -43.85 7.34 -10.93
N ASP A 97 -42.53 7.25 -10.67
CA ASP A 97 -42.06 6.84 -9.34
C ASP A 97 -40.58 7.17 -9.11
N ASP A 98 -40.32 7.61 -7.88
CA ASP A 98 -39.07 7.82 -7.18
C ASP A 98 -37.97 8.74 -7.77
N CYS A 99 -37.54 9.68 -6.92
CA CYS A 99 -36.41 10.57 -7.12
C CYS A 99 -35.08 9.78 -7.17
N VAL A 100 -34.82 9.13 -8.30
CA VAL A 100 -33.47 8.69 -8.68
C VAL A 100 -32.71 9.95 -9.08
N CYS A 101 -31.69 10.31 -8.29
CA CYS A 101 -30.69 11.30 -8.66
C CYS A 101 -29.92 10.83 -9.90
N ARG A 102 -30.54 10.89 -11.08
CA ARG A 102 -29.91 10.57 -12.35
C ARG A 102 -29.21 11.84 -12.84
N ALA A 103 -28.03 12.10 -12.28
CA ALA A 103 -27.14 13.11 -12.82
C ALA A 103 -26.55 12.58 -14.15
N PRO A 104 -26.79 13.23 -15.30
CA PRO A 104 -26.12 12.89 -16.54
C PRO A 104 -24.79 13.63 -16.59
N GLY A 105 -23.68 12.93 -16.37
CA GLY A 105 -22.34 13.49 -16.50
C GLY A 105 -21.35 12.88 -15.54
N GLY A 106 -20.68 11.80 -15.98
CA GLY A 106 -19.40 11.29 -15.49
C GLY A 106 -18.94 11.66 -14.08
N SER A 107 -19.70 11.33 -13.03
CA SER A 107 -19.17 11.32 -11.68
C SER A 107 -18.25 10.12 -11.55
N SER A 108 -16.94 10.33 -11.65
CA SER A 108 -15.95 9.33 -11.24
C SER A 108 -16.11 9.10 -9.74
N CYS A 109 -16.91 8.10 -9.36
CA CYS A 109 -17.13 7.74 -7.96
C CYS A 109 -15.81 7.20 -7.39
N SER A 110 -15.07 8.02 -6.64
CA SER A 110 -13.84 7.58 -5.98
C SER A 110 -14.16 6.51 -4.95
N SER A 111 -13.48 5.36 -5.03
CA SER A 111 -13.58 4.31 -4.01
C SER A 111 -12.58 4.59 -2.88
N VAL A 112 -12.92 4.22 -1.65
CA VAL A 112 -12.01 4.33 -0.51
C VAL A 112 -11.53 2.93 -0.11
N LEU A 113 -10.21 2.79 0.01
CA LEU A 113 -9.54 1.57 0.45
C LEU A 113 -8.99 1.79 1.86
N GLN A 114 -9.11 0.78 2.70
CA GLN A 114 -8.49 0.71 4.02
C GLN A 114 -7.26 -0.19 3.93
N PHE A 115 -6.11 0.34 4.32
CA PHE A 115 -4.87 -0.40 4.48
C PHE A 115 -4.54 -0.54 5.96
N GLU A 116 -4.01 -1.70 6.33
CA GLU A 116 -3.51 -2.00 7.68
C GLU A 116 -2.11 -2.58 7.54
N TYR A 117 -1.14 -1.95 8.21
CA TYR A 117 0.28 -2.28 8.14
C TYR A 117 0.79 -2.62 9.53
N HIS A 118 1.48 -3.75 9.67
CA HIS A 118 2.13 -4.17 10.90
C HIS A 118 3.64 -4.36 10.68
N VAL A 119 4.46 -3.79 11.56
CA VAL A 119 5.92 -3.98 11.55
C VAL A 119 6.33 -4.83 12.75
N LEU A 120 6.87 -6.01 12.46
CA LEU A 120 7.32 -6.99 13.44
C LEU A 120 8.84 -7.13 13.39
N TYR A 121 9.43 -7.66 14.45
CA TYR A 121 10.84 -8.07 14.45
C TYR A 121 10.98 -9.53 14.00
N SER A 122 11.90 -9.81 13.08
CA SER A 122 12.32 -11.18 12.78
C SER A 122 13.59 -11.53 13.52
N CYS A 123 13.51 -12.49 14.44
CA CYS A 123 14.68 -13.00 15.14
C CYS A 123 15.66 -13.75 14.21
N SER A 124 15.14 -14.48 13.21
CA SER A 124 15.95 -15.24 12.25
C SER A 124 16.76 -14.35 11.32
N TYR A 125 16.17 -13.26 10.84
CA TYR A 125 16.83 -12.32 9.93
C TYR A 125 17.41 -11.10 10.63
N ARG A 126 17.08 -10.89 11.91
CA ARG A 126 17.52 -9.75 12.72
C ARG A 126 17.24 -8.40 12.05
N THR A 127 16.02 -8.27 11.54
CA THR A 127 15.53 -7.13 10.77
C THR A 127 14.03 -6.92 11.00
N PRO A 128 13.49 -5.71 10.73
CA PRO A 128 12.05 -5.47 10.69
C PRO A 128 11.40 -6.23 9.53
N VAL A 129 10.12 -6.57 9.69
CA VAL A 129 9.32 -7.23 8.67
C VAL A 129 7.95 -6.59 8.55
N LEU A 130 7.49 -6.39 7.32
CA LEU A 130 6.21 -5.75 7.03
C LEU A 130 5.15 -6.78 6.71
N TYR A 131 4.10 -6.80 7.52
CA TYR A 131 2.83 -7.44 7.21
C TYR A 131 1.84 -6.36 6.81
N PHE A 132 1.01 -6.63 5.82
CA PHE A 132 -0.07 -5.72 5.46
C PHE A 132 -1.29 -6.44 4.90
N ARG A 133 -2.44 -5.79 5.01
CA ARG A 133 -3.65 -6.17 4.30
C ARG A 133 -4.38 -4.92 3.85
N ALA A 134 -5.25 -5.09 2.87
CA ALA A 134 -6.11 -4.02 2.41
C ALA A 134 -7.50 -4.54 2.12
N SER A 135 -8.49 -3.67 2.31
CA SER A 135 -9.89 -3.96 2.01
C SER A 135 -10.60 -2.73 1.48
N THR A 136 -11.74 -2.93 0.84
CA THR A 136 -12.71 -1.84 0.63
C THR A 136 -13.40 -1.48 1.95
N LEU A 137 -14.10 -0.35 2.02
CA LEU A 137 -14.89 0.01 3.21
C LEU A 137 -16.06 -0.95 3.45
N GLU A 138 -16.50 -1.66 2.42
CA GLU A 138 -17.51 -2.73 2.51
C GLU A 138 -16.92 -4.06 3.04
N GLY A 139 -15.63 -4.09 3.37
CA GLY A 139 -14.96 -5.24 3.99
C GLY A 139 -14.42 -6.27 3.00
N ARG A 140 -14.46 -6.01 1.68
CA ARG A 140 -13.89 -6.93 0.69
C ARG A 140 -12.37 -6.84 0.70
N SER A 141 -11.69 -7.93 1.01
CA SER A 141 -10.23 -8.03 0.93
C SER A 141 -9.71 -7.80 -0.49
N LEU A 142 -8.59 -7.08 -0.60
CA LEU A 142 -7.92 -6.83 -1.87
C LEU A 142 -6.92 -7.94 -2.20
N THR A 143 -6.80 -8.24 -3.49
CA THR A 143 -5.68 -9.07 -3.98
C THR A 143 -4.38 -8.26 -4.02
N LEU A 144 -3.24 -8.94 -4.16
CA LEU A 144 -1.95 -8.26 -4.31
C LEU A 144 -1.92 -7.39 -5.57
N GLU A 145 -2.59 -7.83 -6.65
CA GLU A 145 -2.73 -7.08 -7.89
C GLU A 145 -3.53 -5.78 -7.68
N ASP A 146 -4.63 -5.86 -6.93
CA ASP A 146 -5.44 -4.69 -6.57
C ASP A 146 -4.65 -3.66 -5.76
N VAL A 147 -3.89 -4.14 -4.77
CA VAL A 147 -3.00 -3.28 -3.96
C VAL A 147 -2.00 -2.59 -4.88
N TRP A 148 -1.33 -3.34 -5.75
CA TRP A 148 -0.34 -2.78 -6.66
C TRP A 148 -0.96 -1.75 -7.61
N ASN A 149 -2.15 -2.04 -8.13
CA ASN A 149 -2.93 -1.15 -8.98
C ASN A 149 -3.34 0.16 -8.29
N SER A 150 -3.30 0.21 -6.96
CA SER A 150 -3.51 1.44 -6.17
C SER A 150 -2.23 2.22 -5.84
N VAL A 151 -1.02 1.64 -6.05
CA VAL A 151 0.28 2.27 -5.75
C VAL A 151 0.77 3.08 -6.94
N HIS A 152 1.43 4.22 -6.71
CA HIS A 152 1.91 5.08 -7.80
C HIS A 152 2.84 4.33 -8.79
N PRO A 153 2.69 4.51 -10.12
CA PRO A 153 3.46 3.77 -11.13
C PRO A 153 4.99 3.84 -11.00
N ASN A 154 5.55 4.93 -10.48
CA ASN A 154 6.99 5.05 -10.25
C ASN A 154 7.54 4.00 -9.27
N TYR A 155 6.76 3.60 -8.28
CA TYR A 155 7.13 2.51 -7.37
C TYR A 155 6.92 1.14 -8.01
N ARG A 156 6.13 1.07 -9.10
CA ARG A 156 5.95 -0.15 -9.90
C ARG A 156 7.10 -0.41 -10.86
N LEU A 157 7.66 0.66 -11.43
CA LEU A 157 8.75 0.63 -12.41
C LEU A 157 10.14 0.51 -11.77
N GLY A 158 10.24 0.72 -10.45
CA GLY A 158 11.50 0.87 -9.71
C GLY A 158 12.23 -0.41 -9.30
N LEU A 159 11.78 -1.60 -9.68
CA LEU A 159 12.44 -2.84 -9.28
C LEU A 159 12.62 -3.77 -10.49
N GLN A 160 13.80 -3.66 -11.11
CA GLN A 160 14.27 -4.48 -12.24
C GLN A 160 14.45 -5.98 -11.90
N SER A 161 13.96 -6.41 -10.74
CA SER A 161 13.61 -7.78 -10.36
C SER A 161 12.36 -7.69 -9.47
N ARG A 162 11.33 -8.49 -9.74
CA ARG A 162 9.97 -8.34 -9.19
C ARG A 162 9.98 -8.09 -7.66
N PRO A 163 9.57 -6.91 -7.15
CA PRO A 163 9.27 -6.69 -5.72
C PRO A 163 8.30 -7.75 -5.20
N LEU A 164 7.42 -8.17 -6.11
CA LEU A 164 6.36 -9.15 -5.91
C LEU A 164 6.91 -10.56 -5.61
N ASP A 165 8.15 -10.89 -5.99
CA ASP A 165 8.73 -12.19 -5.62
C ASP A 165 9.09 -12.23 -4.13
N ALA A 166 9.24 -11.06 -3.48
CA ALA A 166 9.44 -10.97 -2.05
C ALA A 166 8.11 -10.89 -1.27
N ILE A 167 6.97 -10.64 -1.93
CA ILE A 167 5.67 -10.56 -1.25
C ILE A 167 4.95 -11.89 -1.36
N THR A 168 4.66 -12.50 -0.22
CA THR A 168 3.86 -13.73 -0.13
C THR A 168 2.65 -13.51 0.78
N GLN A 169 1.76 -14.49 0.90
CA GLN A 169 0.69 -14.47 1.88
C GLN A 169 1.07 -15.43 3.02
N GLN A 170 1.06 -14.93 4.26
CA GLN A 170 1.35 -15.71 5.45
C GLN A 170 0.36 -15.40 6.57
N GLU A 171 0.30 -16.29 7.54
CA GLU A 171 -0.44 -16.05 8.78
C GLU A 171 0.32 -15.05 9.64
N HIS A 172 -0.38 -14.05 10.17
CA HIS A 172 0.18 -13.08 11.08
C HIS A 172 0.55 -13.77 12.41
N PRO A 173 1.82 -13.71 12.87
CA PRO A 173 2.31 -14.51 14.00
C PRO A 173 1.47 -14.40 15.28
N PHE A 174 0.93 -13.21 15.53
CA PHE A 174 0.16 -12.93 16.74
C PHE A 174 -1.36 -12.95 16.56
N LEU A 175 -1.87 -12.88 15.32
CA LEU A 175 -3.31 -12.70 15.06
C LEU A 175 -3.97 -13.93 14.44
N GLY A 176 -3.18 -14.87 13.91
CA GLY A 176 -3.69 -16.07 13.27
C GLY A 176 -4.46 -15.81 11.95
N GLN A 177 -4.28 -14.63 11.35
CA GLN A 177 -5.03 -14.17 10.18
C GLN A 177 -4.12 -13.99 8.99
N ALA A 178 -4.66 -14.16 7.78
CA ALA A 178 -3.87 -14.02 6.56
C ALA A 178 -3.54 -12.54 6.26
N PHE A 179 -2.25 -12.28 6.06
CA PHE A 179 -1.69 -10.99 5.68
C PHE A 179 -0.76 -11.19 4.48
N PHE A 180 -0.59 -10.16 3.67
CA PHE A 180 0.57 -10.08 2.79
C PHE A 180 1.82 -9.84 3.64
N PHE A 181 2.92 -10.42 3.23
CA PHE A 181 4.17 -10.49 3.97
C PHE A 181 5.31 -10.13 3.04
N LEU A 182 6.04 -9.06 3.34
CA LEU A 182 7.27 -8.70 2.62
C LEU A 182 8.45 -9.44 3.23
N HIS A 183 9.05 -10.37 2.48
CA HIS A 183 10.13 -11.21 2.95
C HIS A 183 11.40 -10.40 3.26
N PRO A 184 12.02 -10.56 4.45
CA PRO A 184 13.12 -9.70 4.88
C PRO A 184 14.49 -10.04 4.28
N CYS A 185 14.63 -11.09 3.46
CA CYS A 185 15.94 -11.58 2.99
C CYS A 185 16.81 -10.53 2.28
N ARG A 186 16.19 -9.54 1.62
CA ARG A 186 16.93 -8.49 0.91
C ARG A 186 17.07 -7.21 1.73
N THR A 187 16.66 -7.20 2.99
CA THR A 187 16.73 -6.00 3.85
C THR A 187 18.16 -5.48 3.98
N GLU A 188 19.14 -6.37 4.13
CA GLU A 188 20.54 -5.97 4.26
C GLU A 188 21.06 -5.27 3.00
N GLU A 189 20.59 -5.67 1.81
CA GLU A 189 21.07 -5.14 0.52
C GLU A 189 20.91 -3.62 0.41
N PHE A 190 19.84 -3.06 0.98
CA PHE A 190 19.59 -1.62 0.97
C PHE A 190 19.88 -0.92 2.31
N MET A 191 19.75 -1.62 3.45
CA MET A 191 20.01 -1.00 4.75
C MET A 191 21.49 -0.80 5.04
N LYS A 192 22.35 -1.74 4.62
CA LYS A 192 23.79 -1.66 4.88
C LYS A 192 24.46 -0.41 4.31
N PRO A 193 24.29 -0.05 3.01
CA PRO A 193 24.88 1.18 2.48
C PRO A 193 24.29 2.44 3.13
N LEU A 194 23.00 2.43 3.49
CA LEU A 194 22.35 3.54 4.19
C LEU A 194 22.99 3.77 5.56
N LEU A 195 23.16 2.71 6.35
CA LEU A 195 23.77 2.78 7.68
C LEU A 195 25.26 3.13 7.63
N GLN A 196 25.97 2.67 6.61
CA GLN A 196 27.37 3.05 6.42
C GLN A 196 27.52 4.55 6.16
N MET A 197 26.66 5.10 5.29
CA MET A 197 26.66 6.54 5.01
C MET A 197 26.37 7.39 6.26
N THR A 198 25.42 6.96 7.10
CA THR A 198 25.05 7.70 8.31
C THR A 198 26.13 7.59 9.39
N TRP A 199 26.80 6.44 9.48
CA TRP A 199 27.96 6.23 10.34
C TRP A 199 29.12 7.16 9.96
N ASP A 200 29.47 7.21 8.67
CA ASP A 200 30.56 8.07 8.18
C ASP A 200 30.29 9.56 8.42
N GLN A 201 29.02 9.96 8.42
CA GLN A 201 28.57 11.32 8.71
C GLN A 201 28.30 11.58 10.20
N ASN A 202 28.51 10.58 11.08
CA ASN A 202 28.19 10.62 12.50
C ASN A 202 26.75 11.11 12.79
N ARG A 203 25.81 10.73 11.92
CA ARG A 203 24.40 11.13 12.01
C ARG A 203 23.60 9.99 12.66
N PRO A 204 22.91 10.23 13.80
CA PRO A 204 22.02 9.23 14.36
C PRO A 204 20.85 8.99 13.42
N VAL A 205 20.45 7.72 13.29
CA VAL A 205 19.29 7.32 12.50
C VAL A 205 18.43 6.33 13.27
N ASN A 206 17.13 6.41 13.06
CA ASN A 206 16.19 5.38 13.49
C ASN A 206 16.15 4.31 12.40
N TYR A 207 16.59 3.08 12.72
CA TYR A 207 16.68 1.99 11.74
C TYR A 207 15.30 1.66 11.16
N VAL A 208 14.28 1.50 12.01
CA VAL A 208 12.92 1.10 11.61
C VAL A 208 12.30 2.15 10.69
N LEU A 209 12.43 3.42 11.04
CA LEU A 209 11.96 4.53 10.20
C LEU A 209 12.71 4.60 8.85
N SER A 210 14.03 4.43 8.86
CA SER A 210 14.85 4.45 7.63
C SER A 210 14.47 3.29 6.72
N TRP A 211 14.28 2.11 7.30
CA TRP A 211 13.79 0.93 6.59
C TRP A 211 12.38 1.14 6.02
N LEU A 212 11.44 1.67 6.82
CA LEU A 212 10.08 2.01 6.38
C LEU A 212 10.07 2.99 5.20
N SER A 213 11.00 3.94 5.18
CA SER A 213 11.13 4.92 4.10
C SER A 213 11.52 4.27 2.76
N VAL A 214 12.14 3.09 2.79
CA VAL A 214 12.48 2.31 1.61
C VAL A 214 11.36 1.33 1.25
N VAL A 215 10.86 0.54 2.21
CA VAL A 215 9.90 -0.54 1.94
C VAL A 215 8.45 -0.08 1.85
N GLY A 216 8.08 0.97 2.59
CA GLY A 216 6.70 1.46 2.69
C GLY A 216 6.09 1.83 1.34
N PRO A 217 6.76 2.66 0.52
CA PRO A 217 6.22 3.08 -0.76
C PRO A 217 5.92 1.93 -1.74
N MET A 218 6.62 0.79 -1.60
CA MET A 218 6.37 -0.40 -2.42
C MET A 218 4.95 -0.96 -2.22
N VAL A 219 4.37 -0.78 -1.04
CA VAL A 219 3.02 -1.23 -0.70
C VAL A 219 2.06 -0.06 -0.45
N GLY A 220 2.44 1.12 -0.93
CA GLY A 220 1.67 2.36 -0.81
C GLY A 220 1.61 2.95 0.60
N LEU A 221 2.47 2.51 1.51
CA LEU A 221 2.62 3.17 2.79
C LEU A 221 3.51 4.41 2.60
N ASP A 222 2.93 5.58 2.84
CA ASP A 222 3.67 6.84 2.85
C ASP A 222 4.22 7.13 4.25
N VAL A 223 5.46 7.61 4.30
CA VAL A 223 6.17 7.95 5.53
C VAL A 223 6.38 9.47 5.53
N SER A 224 5.82 10.18 6.51
CA SER A 224 5.88 11.64 6.54
C SER A 224 7.32 12.16 6.51
N LEU A 225 7.56 13.22 5.73
CA LEU A 225 8.85 13.91 5.72
C LEU A 225 9.13 14.69 7.01
N ASP A 226 8.12 14.91 7.86
CA ASP A 226 8.27 15.60 9.15
C ASP A 226 9.22 14.84 10.09
N TYR A 227 9.30 13.51 9.94
CA TYR A 227 10.27 12.67 10.65
C TYR A 227 11.74 13.05 10.38
N VAL A 228 12.03 13.73 9.26
CA VAL A 228 13.37 14.24 8.93
C VAL A 228 13.65 15.55 9.67
N THR A 229 12.64 16.40 9.84
CA THR A 229 12.77 17.74 10.42
C THR A 229 12.99 17.72 11.92
N LEU A 230 12.41 16.75 12.62
CA LEU A 230 12.54 16.56 14.08
C LEU A 230 13.89 15.98 14.53
N GLN A 231 14.78 15.62 13.58
CA GLN A 231 16.13 15.12 13.89
C GLN A 231 17.18 16.23 14.07
N GLN A 232 16.80 17.51 13.91
CA GLN A 232 17.72 18.61 14.18
C GLN A 232 17.62 19.01 15.65
N PRO A 233 18.73 19.01 16.41
CA PRO A 233 18.75 19.69 17.70
C PRO A 233 18.53 21.17 17.42
N THR A 234 17.54 21.77 18.06
CA THR A 234 17.48 23.23 18.21
C THR A 234 18.78 23.65 18.91
N VAL A 235 19.51 24.55 18.25
CA VAL A 235 20.85 25.08 18.55
C VAL A 235 21.10 25.34 20.03
#